data_AF-A0A2D4PFH2-F1
#
_entry.id   AF-A0A2D4PFH2-F1
#
_cell.length_a   1.000
_cell.length_b   1.000
_cell.length_c   1.000
_cell.angle_alpha   90.00
_cell.angle_beta   90.00
_cell.angle_gamma   90.00
#
_symmetry.space_group_name_H-M   'P 1'
#
loop_
_entity.id
_entity.type
_entity.pdbx_description
1 polymer ?
#
loop_
_entity_poly.entity_id
_entity_poly.type
_entity_poly.pdbx_seq_one_letter_code
_entity_poly.pdbx_strand_id
1 'polypeptide(L)'
;ENEQPLRLPSPNIYRFAVEDSEENMVFEDNLQSRNGIPIIKGGTVVKLIERLTYHMYADPNFVRTFLTTYRSFCKPQELLSLLIERFEIPEPEPTEADRQAIEKGEQPISADLKRFRKEYVQPVQLRVLNVFRHWVEHHFYDFERDQELLNRLETFISTVRGKSMKKWV
;
A
#
# COMPACT_ATOMS: atom_id res chain seq x y z
N GLU A 1 12.22 8.34 23.15
CA GLU A 1 10.87 7.93 23.59
C GLU A 1 10.52 6.63 22.88
N ASN A 2 10.16 5.58 23.61
CA ASN A 2 9.70 4.33 23.00
C ASN A 2 8.28 4.57 22.45
N GLU A 3 8.18 5.12 21.25
CA GLU A 3 6.89 5.28 20.58
C GLU A 3 6.27 3.89 20.38
N GLN A 4 5.06 3.69 20.91
CA GLN A 4 4.31 2.45 20.70
C GLN A 4 4.17 2.18 19.19
N PRO A 5 4.27 0.91 18.75
CA PRO A 5 4.12 0.57 17.33
C PRO A 5 2.73 0.95 16.81
N LEU A 6 2.65 1.34 15.54
CA LEU A 6 1.38 1.65 14.88
C LEU A 6 0.47 0.41 14.91
N ARG A 7 -0.78 0.59 15.33
CA ARG A 7 -1.80 -0.46 15.23
C ARG A 7 -2.28 -0.56 13.79
N LEU A 8 -1.96 -1.68 13.16
CA LEU A 8 -2.43 -2.01 11.81
C LEU A 8 -3.79 -2.72 11.87
N PRO A 9 -4.55 -2.73 10.77
CA PRO A 9 -5.78 -3.50 10.68
C PRO A 9 -5.50 -5.01 10.78
N SER A 10 -6.51 -5.78 11.18
CA SER A 10 -6.38 -7.24 11.28
C SER A 10 -6.03 -7.87 9.93
N PRO A 11 -5.11 -8.85 9.88
CA PRO A 11 -4.78 -9.57 8.64
C PRO A 11 -5.98 -10.25 7.96
N ASN A 12 -7.04 -10.54 8.72
CA ASN A 12 -8.28 -11.14 8.20
C ASN A 12 -9.09 -10.17 7.33
N ILE A 13 -8.95 -8.86 7.54
CA ILE A 13 -9.64 -7.81 6.78
C ILE A 13 -8.71 -7.08 5.81
N TYR A 14 -7.40 -7.14 6.05
CA TYR A 14 -6.40 -6.45 5.25
C TYR A 14 -5.15 -7.33 5.11
N ARG A 15 -5.07 -8.11 4.04
CA ARG A 15 -4.02 -9.13 3.86
C ARG A 15 -2.59 -8.59 3.78
N PHE A 16 -2.42 -7.29 3.52
CA PHE A 16 -1.11 -6.63 3.56
C PHE A 16 -0.64 -6.30 4.99
N ALA A 17 -1.40 -6.66 6.02
CA ALA A 17 -0.99 -6.60 7.42
C ALA A 17 -0.46 -7.94 7.98
N VAL A 18 -0.48 -9.02 7.19
CA VAL A 18 0.19 -10.28 7.57
C VAL A 18 1.66 -10.00 7.84
N GLU A 19 2.22 -10.51 8.93
CA GLU A 19 3.64 -10.29 9.25
C GLU A 19 4.58 -10.99 8.26
N ASP A 20 5.80 -10.47 8.10
CA ASP A 20 6.82 -11.13 7.28
C ASP A 20 7.26 -12.45 7.93
N SER A 21 7.40 -13.49 7.12
CA SER A 21 7.99 -14.77 7.50
C SER A 21 8.83 -15.33 6.36
N GLU A 22 9.69 -16.31 6.65
CA GLU A 22 10.51 -16.99 5.63
C GLU A 22 9.66 -17.63 4.52
N GLU A 23 8.38 -17.93 4.78
CA GLU A 23 7.45 -18.52 3.82
C GLU A 23 6.86 -17.50 2.84
N ASN A 24 6.76 -16.22 3.24
CA ASN A 24 6.05 -15.21 2.46
C ASN A 24 6.94 -14.11 1.88
N MET A 25 8.13 -13.90 2.47
CA MET A 25 9.04 -12.81 2.13
C MET A 25 10.48 -13.18 2.46
N VAL A 26 11.37 -13.09 1.47
CA VAL A 26 12.79 -13.40 1.61
C VAL A 26 13.62 -12.22 1.15
N PHE A 27 14.57 -11.80 1.98
CA PHE A 27 15.52 -10.74 1.67
C PHE A 27 16.89 -11.33 1.28
N GLU A 28 17.69 -10.58 0.54
CA GLU A 28 19.09 -10.95 0.26
C GLU A 28 19.95 -10.73 1.51
N ASP A 29 20.69 -11.76 1.92
CA ASP A 29 21.64 -11.66 3.02
C ASP A 29 22.83 -10.78 2.60
N ASN A 30 23.23 -9.85 3.48
CA ASN A 30 24.42 -9.00 3.32
C ASN A 30 24.39 -7.99 2.16
N LEU A 31 23.23 -7.77 1.51
CA LEU A 31 23.07 -6.73 0.50
C LEU A 31 21.99 -5.73 0.95
N GLN A 32 22.43 -4.54 1.33
CA GLN A 32 21.56 -3.38 1.40
C GLN A 32 21.72 -2.56 0.12
N SER A 33 20.62 -1.98 -0.36
CA SER A 33 20.72 -0.92 -1.36
C SER A 33 21.63 0.18 -0.84
N ARG A 34 22.17 1.03 -1.73
CA ARG A 34 22.99 2.19 -1.35
C ARG A 34 22.34 3.09 -0.29
N ASN A 35 21.02 3.00 -0.15
CA ASN A 35 20.22 3.81 0.77
C ASN A 35 19.83 3.06 2.07
N GLY A 36 20.41 1.88 2.35
CA GLY A 36 20.06 1.07 3.53
C GLY A 36 18.72 0.32 3.42
N ILE A 37 18.08 0.35 2.24
CA ILE A 37 16.82 -0.35 1.98
C ILE A 37 17.09 -1.85 1.79
N PRO A 38 16.34 -2.76 2.45
CA PRO A 38 16.45 -4.20 2.25
C PRO A 38 16.19 -4.61 0.80
N ILE A 39 17.04 -5.47 0.24
CA ILE A 39 16.87 -6.01 -1.11
C ILE A 39 16.02 -7.27 -1.05
N ILE A 40 14.97 -7.31 -1.86
CA ILE A 40 14.02 -8.41 -1.93
C ILE A 40 14.58 -9.51 -2.84
N LYS A 41 14.76 -10.71 -2.29
CA LYS A 41 15.15 -11.91 -3.05
C LYS A 41 13.93 -12.58 -3.68
N GLY A 42 12.82 -12.62 -2.95
CA GLY A 42 11.57 -13.23 -3.40
C GLY A 42 10.45 -13.03 -2.37
N GLY A 43 9.22 -13.30 -2.79
CA GLY A 43 8.06 -13.22 -1.92
C GLY A 43 6.77 -13.45 -2.69
N THR A 44 5.67 -13.60 -1.96
CA THR A 44 4.34 -13.67 -2.56
C THR A 44 3.98 -12.36 -3.25
N VAL A 45 3.08 -12.38 -4.25
CA VAL A 45 2.64 -11.16 -4.96
C VAL A 45 2.10 -10.11 -3.98
N VAL A 46 1.38 -10.55 -2.93
CA VAL A 46 0.86 -9.67 -1.86
C VAL A 46 2.00 -8.94 -1.16
N LYS A 47 3.07 -9.65 -0.76
CA LYS A 47 4.24 -9.06 -0.10
C LYS A 47 5.06 -8.17 -1.01
N LEU A 48 5.17 -8.51 -2.30
CA LEU A 48 5.81 -7.63 -3.27
C LEU A 48 5.06 -6.30 -3.43
N ILE A 49 3.72 -6.33 -3.45
CA ILE A 49 2.90 -5.10 -3.53
C ILE A 49 2.94 -4.30 -2.22
N GLU A 50 2.97 -4.98 -1.07
CA GLU A 50 3.20 -4.33 0.22
C GLU A 50 4.52 -3.55 0.21
N ARG A 51 5.61 -4.17 -0.27
CA ARG A 51 6.94 -3.55 -0.34
C ARG A 51 7.05 -2.50 -1.44
N LEU A 52 6.34 -2.67 -2.55
CA LEU A 52 6.20 -1.69 -3.63
C LEU A 52 5.62 -0.36 -3.12
N THR A 53 4.74 -0.45 -2.12
CA THR A 53 4.01 0.67 -1.53
C THR A 53 4.25 0.76 -0.02
N TYR A 54 5.46 0.41 0.41
CA TYR A 54 5.79 0.30 1.84
C TYR A 54 5.66 1.65 2.53
N HIS A 55 5.17 1.70 3.76
CA HIS A 55 4.89 2.96 4.46
C HIS A 55 6.15 3.68 4.97
N MET A 56 7.19 2.92 5.37
CA MET A 56 8.40 3.49 5.99
C MET A 56 9.36 4.14 5.00
N TYR A 57 9.49 3.59 3.78
CA TYR A 57 10.42 4.07 2.77
C TYR A 57 9.86 3.84 1.37
N ALA A 58 10.33 4.64 0.41
CA ALA A 58 10.03 4.44 -1.01
C ALA A 58 11.26 3.88 -1.72
N ASP A 59 11.05 2.97 -2.68
CA ASP A 59 12.10 2.47 -3.55
C ASP A 59 11.70 2.66 -5.03
N PRO A 60 12.09 3.80 -5.65
CA PRO A 60 11.81 4.06 -7.06
C PRO A 60 12.43 3.02 -8.02
N ASN A 61 13.55 2.40 -7.63
CA ASN A 61 14.16 1.34 -8.45
C ASN A 61 13.31 0.09 -8.42
N PHE A 62 12.78 -0.28 -7.24
CA PHE A 62 11.85 -1.39 -7.13
C PHE A 62 10.57 -1.14 -7.93
N VAL A 63 10.02 0.09 -7.92
CA VAL A 63 8.85 0.44 -8.76
C VAL A 63 9.12 0.18 -10.24
N ARG A 64 10.25 0.68 -10.76
CA ARG A 64 10.63 0.48 -12.17
C ARG A 64 10.81 -1.00 -12.49
N THR A 65 11.57 -1.72 -11.67
CA THR A 65 11.83 -3.16 -11.86
C THR A 65 10.54 -3.96 -11.84
N PHE A 66 9.66 -3.70 -10.87
CA PHE A 66 8.38 -4.37 -10.73
C PHE A 66 7.48 -4.13 -11.95
N LEU A 67 7.19 -2.88 -12.31
CA LEU A 67 6.31 -2.56 -13.44
C LEU A 67 6.85 -3.06 -14.80
N THR A 68 8.17 -3.21 -14.92
CA THR A 68 8.81 -3.79 -16.10
C THR A 68 8.61 -5.31 -16.18
N THR A 69 8.60 -6.02 -15.05
CA THR A 69 8.76 -7.49 -15.02
C THR A 69 7.56 -8.27 -14.46
N TYR A 70 6.60 -7.60 -13.82
CA TYR A 70 5.50 -8.26 -13.09
C TYR A 70 4.67 -9.23 -13.93
N ARG A 71 4.55 -8.98 -15.24
CA ARG A 71 3.74 -9.79 -16.18
C ARG A 71 4.17 -11.25 -16.26
N SER A 72 5.38 -11.58 -15.81
CA SER A 72 5.87 -12.96 -15.72
C SER A 72 5.22 -13.75 -14.57
N PHE A 73 4.63 -13.09 -13.58
CA PHE A 73 4.08 -13.72 -12.38
C PHE A 73 2.72 -13.17 -11.90
N CYS A 74 2.23 -12.06 -12.46
CA CYS A 74 0.95 -11.45 -12.11
C CYS A 74 0.31 -10.78 -13.34
N LYS A 75 -1.01 -10.94 -13.52
CA LYS A 75 -1.72 -10.34 -14.66
C LYS A 75 -2.02 -8.86 -14.43
N PRO A 76 -2.10 -8.01 -15.47
CA PRO A 76 -2.47 -6.59 -15.33
C PRO A 76 -3.76 -6.37 -14.51
N GLN A 77 -4.82 -7.13 -14.83
CA GLN A 77 -6.10 -7.05 -14.11
C GLN A 77 -6.01 -7.43 -12.63
N GLU A 78 -5.13 -8.38 -12.30
CA GLU A 78 -4.88 -8.82 -10.93
C GLU A 78 -4.05 -7.77 -10.17
N LEU A 79 -3.00 -7.22 -10.81
CA LEU A 79 -2.20 -6.13 -10.24
C LEU A 79 -3.06 -4.91 -9.91
N LEU A 80 -3.95 -4.49 -10.82
CA LEU A 80 -4.87 -3.39 -10.55
C LEU A 80 -5.76 -3.69 -9.34
N SER A 81 -6.32 -4.89 -9.26
CA SER A 81 -7.19 -5.29 -8.15
C SER A 81 -6.45 -5.27 -6.81
N LEU A 82 -5.21 -5.79 -6.79
CA LEU A 82 -4.34 -5.78 -5.60
C LEU A 82 -3.94 -4.36 -5.16
N LEU A 83 -3.65 -3.46 -6.11
CA LEU A 83 -3.30 -2.08 -5.80
C LEU A 83 -4.50 -1.27 -5.28
N ILE A 84 -5.70 -1.52 -5.82
CA ILE A 84 -6.95 -0.93 -5.28
C ILE A 84 -7.19 -1.41 -3.85
N GLU A 85 -7.10 -2.71 -3.60
CA GLU A 85 -7.23 -3.25 -2.24
C GLU A 85 -6.16 -2.68 -1.29
N ARG A 86 -4.91 -2.54 -1.76
CA ARG A 86 -3.83 -1.91 -0.99
C ARG A 86 -4.15 -0.47 -0.62
N PHE A 87 -4.86 0.26 -1.48
CA PHE A 87 -5.26 1.66 -1.26
C PHE A 87 -6.39 1.80 -0.23
N GLU A 88 -7.35 0.87 -0.24
CA GLU A 88 -8.53 0.85 0.61
C GLU A 88 -8.21 0.28 2.01
N ILE A 89 -7.37 0.99 2.75
CA ILE A 89 -6.94 0.59 4.10
C ILE A 89 -8.08 0.79 5.09
N PRO A 90 -8.61 -0.28 5.73
CA PRO A 90 -9.62 -0.13 6.77
C PRO A 90 -9.02 0.54 8.02
N GLU A 91 -9.82 1.27 8.77
CA GLU A 91 -9.38 1.81 10.06
C GLU A 91 -9.20 0.68 11.07
N PRO A 92 -8.21 0.76 11.97
CA PRO A 92 -8.04 -0.23 13.03
C PRO A 92 -9.26 -0.26 13.93
N GLU A 93 -9.57 -1.43 14.50
CA GLU A 93 -10.69 -1.56 15.43
C GLU A 93 -10.53 -0.63 16.65
N PRO A 94 -11.61 0.03 17.11
CA PRO A 94 -11.57 0.85 18.32
C PRO A 94 -11.13 0.00 19.51
N THR A 95 -10.14 0.49 20.25
CA THR A 95 -9.71 -0.14 21.50
C THR A 95 -10.81 -0.12 22.54
N GLU A 96 -10.68 -0.93 23.58
CA GLU A 96 -11.59 -0.88 24.73
C GLU A 96 -11.65 0.53 25.36
N ALA A 97 -10.51 1.23 25.41
CA ALA A 97 -10.45 2.61 25.86
C ALA A 97 -11.20 3.57 24.92
N ASP A 98 -11.07 3.39 23.60
CA ASP A 98 -11.82 4.17 22.61
C ASP A 98 -13.33 3.91 22.75
N ARG A 99 -13.75 2.65 22.92
CA ARG A 99 -15.16 2.27 23.13
C ARG A 99 -15.75 2.92 24.37
N GLN A 100 -15.03 2.89 25.49
CA GLN A 100 -15.45 3.54 26.72
C GLN A 100 -15.52 5.06 26.61
N ALA A 101 -14.62 5.69 25.84
CA ALA A 101 -14.68 7.12 25.56
C ALA A 101 -15.91 7.49 24.70
N ILE A 102 -16.23 6.66 23.68
CA ILE A 102 -17.44 6.81 22.87
C ILE A 102 -18.70 6.72 23.74
N GLU A 103 -18.77 5.72 24.62
CA GLU A 103 -19.90 5.52 25.54
C GLU A 103 -20.11 6.70 26.48
N LYS A 104 -19.03 7.39 26.87
CA LYS A 104 -19.07 8.62 27.68
C LYS A 104 -19.37 9.89 26.87
N GLY A 105 -19.55 9.78 25.55
CA GLY A 105 -19.81 10.92 24.65
C GLY A 105 -18.56 11.76 24.34
N GLU A 106 -17.36 11.25 24.64
CA GLU A 106 -16.10 11.91 24.30
C GLU A 106 -15.72 11.64 22.84
N GLN A 107 -14.98 12.56 22.20
CA GLN A 107 -14.52 12.31 20.84
C GLN A 107 -13.44 11.21 20.82
N PRO A 108 -13.67 10.09 20.12
CA PRO A 108 -12.78 8.93 20.15
C PRO A 108 -11.66 8.99 19.11
N ILE A 109 -11.45 10.13 18.43
CA ILE A 109 -10.31 10.26 17.50
C ILE A 109 -9.04 10.35 18.36
N SER A 110 -8.60 9.18 18.80
CA SER A 110 -7.38 9.00 19.57
C SER A 110 -6.19 9.52 18.77
N ALA A 111 -5.19 10.03 19.47
CA ALA A 111 -3.93 10.44 18.87
C ALA A 111 -3.36 9.33 17.96
N ASP A 112 -3.60 8.08 18.33
CA ASP A 112 -3.24 6.88 17.59
C ASP A 112 -3.89 6.80 16.20
N LEU A 113 -5.19 7.08 16.07
CA LEU A 113 -5.86 7.06 14.75
C LEU A 113 -5.33 8.17 13.83
N LYS A 114 -5.05 9.36 14.38
CA LYS A 114 -4.41 10.46 13.63
C LYS A 114 -3.02 10.06 13.17
N ARG A 115 -2.25 9.40 14.04
CA ARG A 115 -0.91 8.90 13.75
C ARG A 115 -0.94 7.81 12.67
N PHE A 116 -1.84 6.82 12.78
CA PHE A 116 -2.05 5.79 11.77
C PHE A 116 -2.37 6.37 10.39
N ARG A 117 -3.30 7.33 10.31
CA ARG A 117 -3.65 8.00 9.06
C ARG A 117 -2.45 8.73 8.44
N LYS A 118 -1.62 9.40 9.26
CA LYS A 118 -0.47 10.19 8.82
C LYS A 118 0.75 9.34 8.45
N GLU A 119 1.05 8.31 9.22
CA GLU A 119 2.30 7.53 9.10
C GLU A 119 2.13 6.25 8.29
N TYR A 120 0.91 5.71 8.18
CA TYR A 120 0.63 4.51 7.40
C TYR A 120 -0.25 4.78 6.17
N VAL A 121 -1.47 5.29 6.38
CA VAL A 121 -2.47 5.41 5.30
C VAL A 121 -1.99 6.35 4.20
N GLN A 122 -1.61 7.58 4.56
CA GLN A 122 -1.20 8.58 3.59
C GLN A 122 0.03 8.16 2.78
N PRO A 123 1.13 7.65 3.38
CA PRO A 123 2.29 7.20 2.61
C PRO A 123 1.99 6.02 1.68
N VAL A 124 1.17 5.04 2.12
CA VAL A 124 0.78 3.91 1.28
C VAL A 124 -0.06 4.36 0.10
N GLN A 125 -1.11 5.15 0.34
CA GLN A 125 -2.00 5.65 -0.71
C GLN A 125 -1.27 6.50 -1.76
N LEU A 126 -0.38 7.40 -1.31
CA LEU A 126 0.45 8.19 -2.23
C LEU A 126 1.37 7.31 -3.08
N ARG A 127 1.94 6.25 -2.49
CA ARG A 127 2.79 5.31 -3.23
C ARG A 127 1.99 4.45 -4.20
N VAL A 128 0.77 4.04 -3.87
CA VAL A 128 -0.12 3.35 -4.82
C VAL A 128 -0.43 4.27 -6.02
N LEU A 129 -0.80 5.53 -5.77
CA LEU A 129 -1.01 6.50 -6.86
C LEU A 129 0.25 6.71 -7.69
N ASN A 130 1.42 6.73 -7.05
CA ASN A 130 2.69 6.84 -7.76
C ASN A 130 2.95 5.62 -8.65
N VAL A 131 2.59 4.41 -8.22
CA VAL A 131 2.66 3.20 -9.06
C VAL A 131 1.71 3.34 -10.26
N PHE A 132 0.46 3.77 -10.06
CA PHE A 132 -0.47 4.00 -11.17
C PHE A 132 0.07 5.04 -12.16
N ARG A 133 0.60 6.16 -11.66
CA ARG A 133 1.24 7.19 -12.47
C ARG A 133 2.35 6.61 -13.35
N HIS A 134 3.30 5.87 -12.76
CA HIS A 134 4.39 5.25 -13.52
C HIS A 134 3.91 4.18 -14.49
N TRP A 135 2.87 3.43 -14.12
CA TRP A 135 2.27 2.41 -14.99
C TRP A 135 1.67 3.05 -16.24
N VAL A 136 0.89 4.12 -16.08
CA VAL A 136 0.31 4.87 -17.21
C VAL A 136 1.39 5.56 -18.03
N GLU A 137 2.38 6.20 -17.41
CA GLU A 137 3.41 6.97 -18.14
C GLU A 137 4.39 6.11 -18.93
N HIS A 138 4.76 4.92 -18.43
CA HIS A 138 5.86 4.13 -19.01
C HIS A 138 5.45 2.75 -19.50
N HIS A 139 4.26 2.30 -19.15
CA HIS A 139 3.76 0.96 -19.46
C HIS A 139 2.34 1.01 -20.01
N PHE A 140 2.01 2.08 -20.76
CA PHE A 140 0.67 2.34 -21.30
C PHE A 140 0.12 1.22 -22.19
N TYR A 141 1.01 0.43 -22.80
CA TYR A 141 0.67 -0.69 -23.67
C TYR A 141 -0.20 -1.78 -23.00
N ASP A 142 -0.22 -1.88 -21.66
CA ASP A 142 -1.19 -2.76 -20.99
C ASP A 142 -2.63 -2.27 -21.16
N PHE A 143 -2.83 -0.96 -21.07
CA PHE A 143 -4.13 -0.31 -21.20
C PHE A 143 -4.59 -0.22 -22.66
N GLU A 144 -3.66 -0.03 -23.60
CA GLU A 144 -3.97 -0.10 -25.04
C GLU A 144 -4.47 -1.48 -25.48
N ARG A 145 -3.96 -2.55 -24.85
CA ARG A 145 -4.32 -3.94 -25.15
C ARG A 145 -5.56 -4.41 -24.42
N ASP A 146 -5.96 -3.72 -23.36
CA ASP A 146 -7.06 -4.09 -22.48
C ASP A 146 -7.83 -2.83 -22.06
N GLN A 147 -8.88 -2.51 -22.82
CA GLN A 147 -9.73 -1.34 -22.55
C GLN A 147 -10.49 -1.47 -21.23
N GLU A 148 -10.79 -2.69 -20.78
CA GLU A 148 -11.44 -2.90 -19.48
C GLU A 148 -10.49 -2.49 -18.34
N LEU A 149 -9.20 -2.81 -18.45
CA LEU A 149 -8.18 -2.38 -17.49
C LEU A 149 -8.14 -0.85 -17.35
N LEU A 150 -8.17 -0.14 -18.48
CA LEU A 150 -8.19 1.32 -18.51
C LEU A 150 -9.44 1.88 -17.83
N ASN A 151 -10.62 1.40 -18.24
CA ASN A 151 -11.90 1.85 -17.68
C ASN A 151 -11.98 1.61 -16.17
N ARG A 152 -11.45 0.48 -15.67
CA ARG A 152 -11.39 0.18 -14.24
C ARG A 152 -10.47 1.14 -13.49
N LEU A 153 -9.31 1.45 -14.05
CA LEU A 153 -8.39 2.42 -13.45
C LEU A 153 -9.00 3.83 -13.42
N GLU A 154 -9.58 4.31 -14.51
CA GLU A 154 -10.26 5.61 -14.57
C GLU A 154 -11.41 5.70 -13.56
N THR A 155 -12.23 4.65 -13.50
CA THR A 155 -13.33 4.54 -12.53
C THR A 155 -12.77 4.65 -11.12
N PHE A 156 -11.74 3.87 -10.77
CA PHE A 156 -11.12 3.93 -9.45
C PHE A 156 -10.59 5.34 -9.14
N ILE A 157 -9.81 5.95 -10.03
CA ILE A 157 -9.23 7.29 -9.83
C ILE A 157 -10.33 8.33 -9.59
N SER A 158 -11.47 8.25 -10.29
CA SER A 158 -12.61 9.15 -10.08
C SER A 158 -13.25 9.06 -8.68
N THR A 159 -13.09 7.92 -8.00
CA THR A 159 -13.58 7.71 -6.63
C THR A 159 -12.64 8.26 -5.56
N VAL A 160 -11.37 8.51 -5.89
CA VAL A 160 -10.36 8.96 -4.93
C VAL A 160 -10.65 10.40 -4.49
N ARG A 161 -11.21 10.56 -3.30
CA ARG A 161 -11.57 11.87 -2.70
C ARG A 161 -10.60 12.23 -1.56
N GLY A 162 -10.10 13.48 -1.56
CA GLY A 162 -9.34 14.02 -0.42
C GLY A 162 -8.60 15.32 -0.75
N LYS A 163 -8.54 16.28 0.19
CA LYS A 163 -7.83 17.57 -0.02
C LYS A 163 -6.35 17.36 -0.39
N SER A 164 -5.68 16.38 0.21
CA SER A 164 -4.30 16.01 -0.07
C SER A 164 -4.12 15.25 -1.39
N MET A 165 -5.19 14.62 -1.89
CA MET A 165 -5.19 13.73 -3.07
C MET A 165 -5.62 14.46 -4.35
N LYS A 166 -6.33 15.59 -4.24
CA LYS A 166 -6.75 16.43 -5.38
C LYS A 166 -5.62 16.99 -6.25
N LYS A 167 -4.36 16.98 -5.79
CA LYS A 167 -3.20 17.39 -6.60
C LYS A 167 -2.59 16.23 -7.40
N TRP A 168 -2.98 15.00 -7.09
CA TRP A 168 -2.42 13.77 -7.66
C TRP A 168 -3.38 13.05 -8.60
N VAL A 169 -4.67 13.39 -8.50
CA VAL A 169 -5.74 13.02 -9.42
C VAL A 169 -5.90 14.10 -10.47
#